data_AF-A0A497NVU0-F1
#
_entry.id   AF-A0A497NVU0-F1
#
_cell.length_a   1.000
_cell.length_b   1.000
_cell.length_c   1.000
_cell.angle_alpha   90.00
_cell.angle_beta   90.00
_cell.angle_gamma   90.00
#
_symmetry.space_group_name_H-M   'P 1'
#
loop_
_entity.id
_entity.type
_entity.pdbx_description
1 polymer ?
#
loop_
_entity_poly.entity_id
_entity_poly.type
_entity_poly.pdbx_seq_one_letter_code
_entity_poly.pdbx_strand_id
1 'polypeptide(L)'
;MKRRGVEAFSARDIGKLGLTDEEQIKVATKKQAIIFTHDVDFLRIAIHKQHPGIIYVHQQKLTIGECIRRLKAIAETKSLEEMRNRIIFL
;
A
#
# COMPACT_ATOMS: atom_id res chain seq x y z
N MET A 1 10.09 7.25 2.41
CA MET A 1 9.32 6.86 3.61
C MET A 1 10.22 6.62 4.82
N LYS A 2 11.15 5.65 4.82
CA LYS A 2 12.07 5.39 5.94
C LYS A 2 12.80 6.64 6.48
N ARG A 3 13.42 7.44 5.59
CA ARG A 3 14.07 8.73 5.94
C ARG A 3 13.12 9.79 6.51
N ARG A 4 11.81 9.55 6.48
CA ARG A 4 10.75 10.41 7.01
C ARG A 4 10.06 9.80 8.24
N GLY A 5 10.68 8.81 8.88
CA GLY A 5 10.18 8.17 10.10
C GLY A 5 9.09 7.13 9.90
N VAL A 6 8.74 6.80 8.66
CA VAL A 6 7.70 5.79 8.35
C VAL A 6 8.35 4.50 7.87
N GLU A 7 8.09 3.40 8.57
CA GLU A 7 8.49 2.07 8.12
C GLU A 7 7.80 1.73 6.80
N ALA A 8 8.58 1.31 5.81
CA ALA A 8 8.09 0.94 4.50
C ALA A 8 9.08 -0.03 3.85
N PHE A 9 8.59 -0.92 3.00
CA PHE A 9 9.41 -1.84 2.23
C PHE A 9 8.76 -2.07 0.87
N SER A 10 9.59 -2.34 -0.14
CA SER A 10 9.12 -2.84 -1.43
C SER A 10 9.02 -4.38 -1.42
N ALA A 11 8.26 -4.98 -2.33
CA ALA A 11 8.27 -6.43 -2.53
C ALA A 11 9.69 -6.96 -2.84
N ARG A 12 10.53 -6.16 -3.50
CA ARG A 12 11.94 -6.47 -3.75
C ARG A 12 12.76 -6.48 -2.45
N ASP A 13 12.56 -5.50 -1.56
CA ASP A 13 13.31 -5.38 -0.30
C ASP A 13 13.15 -6.62 0.59
N ILE A 14 12.00 -7.32 0.49
CA ILE A 14 11.68 -8.51 1.28
C ILE A 14 11.78 -9.82 0.49
N GLY A 15 12.35 -9.79 -0.73
CA GLY A 15 12.52 -10.99 -1.56
C GLY A 15 11.21 -11.63 -2.03
N LYS A 16 10.14 -10.84 -2.17
CA LYS A 16 8.79 -11.25 -2.58
C LYS A 16 8.36 -10.66 -3.93
N LEU A 17 9.32 -10.26 -4.74
CA LEU A 17 9.06 -9.84 -6.12
C LEU A 17 8.56 -11.04 -6.94
N GLY A 18 7.58 -10.83 -7.82
CA GLY A 18 7.02 -11.88 -8.67
C GLY A 18 5.90 -12.72 -8.04
N LEU A 19 5.56 -12.49 -6.77
CA LEU A 19 4.35 -13.05 -6.18
C LEU A 19 3.10 -12.50 -6.86
N THR A 20 2.05 -13.31 -6.90
CA THR A 20 0.71 -12.90 -7.32
C THR A 20 0.10 -11.87 -6.37
N ASP A 21 -0.88 -11.12 -6.84
CA ASP A 21 -1.56 -10.09 -6.03
C ASP A 21 -2.16 -10.65 -4.74
N GLU A 22 -2.74 -11.84 -4.79
CA GLU A 22 -3.28 -12.51 -3.60
C GLU A 22 -2.19 -12.82 -2.57
N GLU A 23 -1.02 -13.25 -3.04
CA GLU A 23 0.12 -13.53 -2.17
C GLU A 23 0.72 -12.23 -1.61
N GLN A 24 0.75 -11.14 -2.39
CA GLN A 24 1.14 -9.81 -1.88
C GLN A 24 0.19 -9.35 -0.77
N ILE A 25 -1.13 -9.55 -0.92
CA ILE A 25 -2.13 -9.25 0.13
C ILE A 25 -1.86 -10.07 1.39
N LYS A 26 -1.56 -11.37 1.26
CA LYS A 26 -1.20 -12.23 2.40
C LYS A 26 0.06 -11.76 3.12
N VAL A 27 1.10 -11.38 2.35
CA VAL A 27 2.35 -10.84 2.90
C VAL A 27 2.09 -9.54 3.66
N ALA A 28 1.33 -8.62 3.07
CA ALA A 28 0.97 -7.34 3.70
C ALA A 28 0.16 -7.56 4.98
N THR A 29 -0.82 -8.47 4.95
CA THR A 29 -1.63 -8.84 6.13
C THR A 29 -0.76 -9.39 7.26
N LYS A 30 0.12 -10.34 6.97
CA LYS A 30 1.03 -10.95 7.97
C LYS A 30 1.98 -9.91 8.59
N LYS A 31 2.40 -8.93 7.80
CA LYS A 31 3.27 -7.83 8.24
C LYS A 31 2.52 -6.65 8.85
N GLN A 32 1.19 -6.71 8.91
CA GLN A 32 0.35 -5.58 9.34
C GLN A 32 0.71 -4.29 8.58
N ALA A 33 0.89 -4.39 7.26
CA ALA A 33 1.34 -3.30 6.40
C ALA A 33 0.26 -2.90 5.40
N ILE A 34 0.12 -1.59 5.16
CA ILE A 34 -0.75 -1.04 4.11
C ILE A 34 -0.06 -1.14 2.76
N ILE A 35 -0.79 -1.54 1.74
CA ILE A 35 -0.27 -1.67 0.37
C ILE A 35 -0.38 -0.31 -0.32
N PHE A 36 0.73 0.14 -0.92
CA PHE A 36 0.72 1.25 -1.87
C PHE A 36 0.97 0.69 -3.27
N THR A 37 0.11 1.01 -4.23
CA THR A 37 0.27 0.53 -5.60
C THR A 37 -0.16 1.58 -6.63
N HIS A 38 0.44 1.49 -7.81
CA HIS A 38 0.00 2.20 -9.00
C HIS A 38 -0.75 1.30 -10.00
N ASP A 39 -0.82 0.00 -9.71
CA ASP A 39 -1.43 -1.00 -10.56
C ASP A 39 -2.96 -1.01 -10.36
N VAL A 40 -3.69 -0.76 -11.43
CA VAL A 40 -5.16 -0.75 -11.42
C VAL A 40 -5.74 -2.16 -11.39
N ASP A 41 -5.04 -3.15 -11.96
CA ASP A 41 -5.50 -4.54 -11.97
C ASP A 41 -5.40 -5.16 -10.57
N PHE A 42 -4.42 -4.72 -9.77
CA PHE A 42 -4.34 -5.07 -8.35
C PHE A 42 -5.64 -4.76 -7.59
N LEU A 43 -6.29 -3.64 -7.93
CA LEU A 43 -7.56 -3.25 -7.29
C LEU A 43 -8.69 -4.22 -7.60
N ARG A 44 -8.74 -4.75 -8.83
CA ARG A 44 -9.79 -5.69 -9.27
C ARG A 44 -9.76 -6.98 -8.45
N ILE A 45 -8.57 -7.44 -8.07
CA ILE A 45 -8.42 -8.60 -7.21
C ILE A 45 -8.70 -8.23 -5.75
N ALA A 46 -8.19 -7.08 -5.30
CA ALA A 46 -8.31 -6.67 -3.91
C ALA A 46 -9.74 -6.42 -3.43
N ILE A 47 -10.64 -5.88 -4.28
CA ILE A 47 -12.04 -5.63 -3.89
C ILE A 47 -12.80 -6.90 -3.47
N HIS A 48 -12.32 -8.08 -3.90
CA HIS A 48 -12.93 -9.37 -3.59
C HIS A 48 -12.21 -10.12 -2.47
N LYS A 49 -11.24 -9.49 -1.80
CA LYS A 49 -10.41 -10.11 -0.76
C LYS A 49 -10.38 -9.22 0.48
N GLN A 50 -10.19 -9.84 1.64
CA GLN A 50 -9.81 -9.07 2.83
C GLN A 50 -8.37 -8.59 2.68
N HIS A 51 -8.11 -7.34 3.03
CA HIS A 51 -6.80 -6.72 2.92
C HIS A 51 -6.57 -5.74 4.08
N PRO A 52 -5.29 -5.49 4.46
CA PRO A 52 -4.96 -4.57 5.56
C PRO A 52 -5.27 -3.10 5.23
N GLY A 53 -5.40 -2.80 3.94
CA GLY A 53 -5.70 -1.47 3.41
C GLY A 53 -4.84 -1.21 2.18
N ILE A 54 -5.38 -0.42 1.25
CA ILE A 54 -4.71 -0.12 -0.02
C ILE A 54 -4.75 1.38 -0.25
N ILE A 55 -3.63 1.92 -0.70
CA ILE A 55 -3.52 3.29 -1.19
C ILE A 55 -3.15 3.18 -2.67
N TYR A 56 -3.99 3.73 -3.53
CA TYR A 56 -3.81 3.73 -4.97
C TYR A 56 -3.53 5.14 -5.48
N VAL A 57 -2.56 5.23 -6.39
CA VAL A 57 -2.29 6.46 -7.16
C VAL A 57 -2.17 6.08 -8.63
N HIS A 58 -2.88 6.77 -9.51
CA HIS A 58 -2.63 6.61 -10.95
C HIS A 58 -1.20 7.10 -11.31
N GLN A 59 -0.43 6.32 -12.08
CA GLN A 59 1.03 6.51 -12.28
C GLN A 59 1.46 7.94 -12.65
N GLN A 60 0.63 8.69 -13.38
CA GLN A 60 0.96 10.04 -13.86
C GLN A 60 0.30 11.16 -13.05
N LYS A 61 -0.46 10.83 -12.00
CA LYS A 61 -1.27 11.81 -11.26
C LYS A 61 -0.45 12.64 -10.28
N LEU A 62 0.54 12.05 -9.61
CA LEU A 62 1.32 12.70 -8.55
C LEU A 62 2.82 12.48 -8.78
N THR A 63 3.62 13.48 -8.40
CA THR A 63 5.08 13.32 -8.32
C THR A 63 5.46 12.42 -7.15
N ILE A 64 6.65 11.84 -7.19
CA ILE A 64 7.18 11.01 -6.09
C ILE A 64 7.18 11.79 -4.76
N GLY A 65 7.56 13.07 -4.79
CA GLY A 65 7.59 13.93 -3.60
C GLY A 65 6.19 14.10 -2.99
N GLU A 66 5.18 14.28 -3.84
CA GLU A 66 3.79 14.41 -3.41
C GLU A 66 3.23 13.10 -2.87
N CYS A 67 3.53 11.96 -3.51
CA CYS A 67 3.22 10.63 -2.98
C CYS A 67 3.80 10.45 -1.57
N ILE A 68 5.11 10.73 -1.38
CA ILE A 68 5.77 10.60 -0.08
C ILE A 68 5.09 11.48 0.98
N ARG A 69 4.73 12.72 0.63
CA ARG A 69 4.07 13.66 1.55
C ARG A 69 2.70 13.13 2.00
N ARG A 70 1.86 12.70 1.06
CA ARG A 70 0.51 12.20 1.36
C ARG A 70 0.52 10.85 2.07
N LEU A 71 1.40 9.92 1.65
CA LEU A 71 1.55 8.63 2.32
C LEU A 71 2.00 8.80 3.77
N LYS A 72 2.89 9.77 4.05
CA LYS A 72 3.30 10.08 5.42
C LYS A 72 2.10 10.58 6.24
N ALA A 73 1.32 11.51 5.70
CA ALA A 73 0.14 12.02 6.39
C ALA A 73 -0.88 10.91 6.71
N ILE A 74 -1.12 9.96 5.79
CA ILE A 74 -1.98 8.80 6.05
C ILE A 74 -1.39 7.93 7.16
N ALA A 75 -0.10 7.61 7.10
CA ALA A 75 0.56 6.78 8.12
C ALA A 75 0.53 7.41 9.53
N GLU A 76 0.48 8.75 9.62
CA GLU A 76 0.44 9.48 10.91
C GLU A 76 -0.98 9.66 11.45
N THR A 77 -2.02 9.52 10.61
CA THR A 77 -3.40 9.86 10.97
C THR A 77 -4.37 8.68 10.92
N LYS A 78 -3.95 7.55 10.35
CA LYS A 78 -4.81 6.36 10.19
C LYS A 78 -4.20 5.18 10.92
N SER A 79 -5.01 4.56 11.78
CA SER A 79 -4.71 3.26 12.36
C SER A 79 -4.88 2.13 11.34
N LEU A 80 -4.28 0.97 11.62
CA LEU A 80 -4.46 -0.23 10.80
C LEU A 80 -5.91 -0.69 10.76
N GLU A 81 -6.65 -0.53 11.85
CA GLU A 81 -8.07 -0.89 11.91
C GLU A 81 -8.91 0.00 11.02
N GLU A 82 -8.67 1.31 11.02
CA GLU A 82 -9.35 2.25 10.11
C GLU A 82 -9.07 1.98 8.64
N MET A 83 -7.91 1.39 8.32
CA MET A 83 -7.50 1.08 6.95
C MET A 83 -7.97 -0.29 6.47
N ARG A 84 -8.37 -1.18 7.38
CA ARG A 84 -8.76 -2.56 7.06
C ARG A 84 -9.89 -2.57 6.02
N ASN A 85 -9.69 -3.32 4.93
CA ASN A 85 -10.60 -3.42 3.80
C ASN A 85 -10.98 -2.06 3.16
N ARG A 86 -10.18 -1.01 3.36
CA ARG A 86 -10.36 0.29 2.71
C ARG A 86 -9.34 0.55 1.61
N ILE A 87 -9.83 1.18 0.54
CA ILE A 87 -9.01 1.66 -0.57
C ILE A 87 -9.07 3.19 -0.57
N ILE A 88 -7.92 3.84 -0.44
CA ILE A 88 -7.77 5.29 -0.53
C ILE A 88 -7.18 5.64 -1.90
N PHE A 89 -7.83 6.55 -2.61
CA PHE A 89 -7.37 7.09 -3.88
C PHE A 89 -6.68 8.43 -3.65
N LEU A 90 -5.41 8.52 -4.05
CA LEU A 90 -4.60 9.73 -3.93
C LEU A 90 -4.41 10.43 -5.28
#